data_AF-A0AAN7JDZ8-F1
#
_entry.id   AF-A0AAN7JDZ8-F1
#
_cell.length_a   1.000
_cell.length_b   1.000
_cell.length_c   1.000
_cell.angle_alpha   90.00
_cell.angle_beta   90.00
_cell.angle_gamma   90.00
#
_symmetry.space_group_name_H-M   'P 1'
#
loop_
_entity.id
_entity.type
_entity.pdbx_description
1 polymer ?
#
loop_
_entity_poly.entity_id
_entity_poly.type
_entity_poly.pdbx_seq_one_letter_code
_entity_poly.pdbx_strand_id
1 'polypeptide(L)'
;MQKDVQTYVKAYDKCQRFSNVIRQPVEELTLMIAPFHNLTLLKVILSHNPTSSQDNYVVVVIYAPSDWLAFINPTQQYAWTYLDENLTSFTDIAFYGGLAYAVGRLGMVVSFDVNRGCHTTFRYAKRVYIVESMKGDLQVVRRFLKQKKGFLEEIEEEEEERKNVTESFKVHKLLLNDQTKGSLEEHVEVKNLGDEALFVGDNQSMSILASNFPGCQPNSIYLTDDSIDVSAIKNTYRPKGPFDMGIYCLENGTFQKHYTPEYKHKYLAPPLWVMPPLQ
;
A
#
# COMPACT_ATOMS: atom_id res chain seq x y z
N MET A 1 -43.26 13.92 -14.21
CA MET A 1 -42.35 14.61 -13.27
C MET A 1 -42.80 14.54 -11.80
N GLN A 2 -44.03 14.86 -11.40
CA GLN A 2 -44.43 14.74 -9.97
C GLN A 2 -44.87 13.32 -9.53
N LYS A 3 -45.26 12.43 -10.45
CA LYS A 3 -45.64 11.04 -10.14
C LYS A 3 -44.44 10.11 -9.88
N ASP A 4 -43.26 10.47 -10.36
CA ASP A 4 -42.06 9.62 -10.26
C ASP A 4 -41.31 9.80 -8.92
N VAL A 5 -41.43 10.99 -8.30
CA VAL A 5 -40.80 11.29 -7.01
C VAL A 5 -41.47 10.52 -5.86
N GLN A 6 -42.80 10.39 -5.86
CA GLN A 6 -43.48 9.63 -4.79
C GLN A 6 -43.24 8.12 -4.89
N THR A 7 -43.03 7.60 -6.11
CA THR A 7 -42.68 6.19 -6.32
C THR A 7 -41.24 5.91 -5.86
N TYR A 8 -40.33 6.86 -6.07
CA TYR A 8 -38.96 6.80 -5.56
C TYR A 8 -38.89 6.87 -4.02
N VAL A 9 -39.66 7.76 -3.40
CA VAL A 9 -39.72 7.88 -1.91
C VAL A 9 -40.32 6.62 -1.27
N LYS A 10 -41.36 6.01 -1.86
CA LYS A 10 -41.93 4.75 -1.35
C LYS A 10 -41.02 3.53 -1.51
N ALA A 11 -40.13 3.52 -2.50
CA ALA A 11 -39.12 2.48 -2.64
C ALA A 11 -37.99 2.66 -1.61
N TYR A 12 -37.65 3.91 -1.27
CA TYR A 12 -36.64 4.26 -0.29
C TYR A 12 -37.03 3.85 1.14
N ASP A 13 -38.31 4.03 1.52
CA ASP A 13 -38.82 3.64 2.84
C ASP A 13 -38.84 2.12 3.07
N LYS A 14 -38.78 1.29 2.03
CA LYS A 14 -38.71 -0.17 2.17
C LYS A 14 -37.28 -0.70 2.41
N CYS A 15 -36.25 0.10 2.17
CA CYS A 15 -34.84 -0.33 2.32
C CYS A 15 -34.19 0.11 3.64
N GLN A 16 -34.87 0.86 4.51
CA GLN A 16 -34.37 1.16 5.85
C GLN A 16 -34.96 0.22 6.90
N ARG A 17 -34.48 -1.03 6.90
CA ARG A 17 -34.45 -1.87 8.10
C ARG A 17 -33.02 -2.30 8.40
N PHE A 18 -32.17 -1.32 8.62
CA PHE A 18 -30.98 -1.46 9.46
C PHE A 18 -31.11 -0.41 10.56
N SER A 19 -31.77 -0.81 11.64
CA SER A 19 -31.95 0.02 12.84
C SER A 19 -30.66 0.06 13.65
N ASN A 20 -29.62 0.69 13.13
CA ASN A 20 -28.43 1.07 13.89
C ASN A 20 -28.22 2.59 13.73
N VAL A 21 -29.22 3.36 14.16
CA VAL A 21 -29.06 4.81 14.35
C VAL A 21 -28.32 4.98 15.67
N ILE A 22 -27.02 5.29 15.60
CA ILE A 22 -26.24 5.72 16.76
C ILE A 22 -26.83 7.05 17.21
N ARG A 23 -27.52 7.07 18.35
CA ARG A 23 -27.98 8.31 18.97
C ARG A 23 -26.79 9.01 19.62
N GLN A 24 -26.66 10.32 19.42
CA GLN A 24 -25.68 11.12 20.17
C GLN A 24 -25.97 11.03 21.69
N PRO A 25 -24.93 11.05 22.55
CA PRO A 25 -25.12 11.09 24.00
C PRO A 25 -25.90 12.34 24.40
N VAL A 26 -26.77 12.20 25.41
CA VAL A 26 -27.62 13.29 25.93
C VAL A 26 -26.85 14.17 26.93
N GLU A 27 -25.66 13.74 27.36
CA GLU A 27 -24.82 14.46 28.30
C GLU A 27 -23.73 15.26 27.58
N GLU A 28 -23.51 16.51 28.01
CA GLU A 28 -22.38 17.33 27.56
C GLU A 28 -21.07 16.59 27.87
N LEU A 29 -20.39 16.13 26.83
CA LEU A 29 -19.07 15.54 26.94
C LEU A 29 -18.10 16.62 27.43
N THR A 30 -17.66 16.51 28.68
CA THR A 30 -16.61 17.37 29.23
C THR A 30 -15.36 17.22 28.37
N LEU A 31 -14.98 18.30 27.68
CA LEU A 31 -13.75 18.38 26.91
C LEU A 31 -12.55 18.13 27.84
N MET A 32 -11.93 16.96 27.73
CA MET A 32 -10.61 16.75 28.29
C MET A 32 -9.61 17.56 27.46
N ILE A 33 -9.23 18.72 27.98
CA ILE A 33 -8.21 19.58 27.37
C ILE A 33 -6.84 18.93 27.61
N ALA A 34 -6.35 18.19 26.62
CA ALA A 34 -4.95 17.80 26.56
C ALA A 34 -4.13 18.96 25.95
N PRO A 35 -2.99 19.35 26.53
CA PRO A 35 -2.27 20.56 26.14
C PRO A 35 -1.33 20.31 24.97
N PHE A 36 -1.82 19.87 23.80
CA PHE A 36 -1.03 19.86 22.56
C PHE A 36 -1.96 20.02 21.35
N HIS A 37 -1.76 21.12 20.60
CA HIS A 37 -2.19 21.45 19.23
C HIS A 37 -3.44 20.76 18.66
N ASN A 38 -4.42 21.54 18.18
CA ASN A 38 -5.64 21.10 17.50
C ASN A 38 -5.41 20.07 16.36
N LEU A 39 -5.23 18.79 16.70
CA LEU A 39 -5.18 17.70 15.74
C LEU A 39 -6.61 17.43 15.28
N THR A 40 -6.86 17.53 13.98
CA THR A 40 -8.18 17.22 13.42
C THR A 40 -8.29 15.72 13.21
N LEU A 41 -9.23 15.08 13.89
CA LEU A 41 -9.55 13.67 13.65
C LEU A 41 -10.31 13.55 12.32
N LEU A 42 -9.79 12.72 11.43
CA LEU A 42 -10.36 12.47 10.11
C LEU A 42 -11.23 11.21 10.11
N LYS A 43 -10.79 10.17 10.84
CA LYS A 43 -11.52 8.91 10.97
C LYS A 43 -11.24 8.26 12.32
N VAL A 44 -12.24 7.62 12.90
CA VAL A 44 -12.15 6.90 14.17
C VAL A 44 -12.81 5.54 14.01
N ILE A 45 -12.11 4.47 14.37
CA ILE A 45 -12.62 3.09 14.35
C ILE A 45 -12.39 2.45 15.71
N LEU A 46 -13.37 1.67 16.17
CA LEU A 46 -13.35 0.94 17.42
C LEU A 46 -13.16 -0.54 17.13
N SER A 47 -12.32 -1.23 17.90
CA SER A 47 -12.15 -2.69 17.74
C SER A 47 -13.40 -3.47 18.16
N HIS A 48 -14.13 -2.97 19.16
CA HIS A 48 -15.36 -3.57 19.67
C HIS A 48 -16.34 -2.46 20.04
N ASN A 49 -17.63 -2.82 20.14
CA ASN A 49 -18.65 -1.91 20.61
C ASN A 49 -18.45 -1.62 22.12
N PRO A 50 -18.23 -0.35 22.51
CA PRO A 50 -17.93 0.02 23.90
C PRO A 50 -19.09 -0.26 24.86
N THR A 51 -20.33 -0.40 24.38
CA THR A 51 -21.47 -0.72 25.26
C THR A 51 -21.59 -2.21 25.58
N SER A 52 -21.09 -3.09 24.71
CA SER A 52 -21.10 -4.55 24.92
C SER A 52 -19.79 -5.08 25.50
N SER A 53 -18.71 -4.31 25.40
CA SER A 53 -17.37 -4.71 25.80
C SER A 53 -16.76 -3.57 26.60
N GLN A 54 -17.34 -3.36 27.79
CA GLN A 54 -17.20 -2.13 28.58
C GLN A 54 -15.75 -1.75 28.89
N ASP A 55 -14.82 -2.72 28.81
CA ASP A 55 -13.40 -2.51 29.09
C ASP A 55 -12.44 -3.18 28.09
N ASN A 56 -12.93 -3.57 26.90
CA ASN A 56 -12.12 -4.32 25.93
C ASN A 56 -12.29 -3.81 24.51
N TYR A 57 -12.00 -2.52 24.30
CA TYR A 57 -11.93 -1.94 22.98
C TYR A 57 -10.70 -1.05 22.85
N VAL A 58 -10.22 -0.93 21.62
CA VAL A 58 -9.16 -0.02 21.23
C VAL A 58 -9.77 0.98 20.26
N VAL A 59 -9.38 2.24 20.43
CA VAL A 59 -9.69 3.31 19.49
C VAL A 59 -8.50 3.50 18.59
N VAL A 60 -8.69 3.44 17.27
CA VAL A 60 -7.67 3.78 16.28
C VAL A 60 -8.19 4.95 15.46
N VAL A 61 -7.33 5.94 15.24
CA VAL A 61 -7.68 7.18 14.54
C VAL A 61 -6.75 7.46 13.38
N ILE A 62 -7.31 8.08 12.34
CA ILE A 62 -6.58 8.82 11.33
C ILE A 62 -6.71 10.30 11.68
N TYR A 63 -5.60 11.03 11.75
CA TYR A 63 -5.60 12.43 12.13
C TYR A 63 -4.72 13.30 11.23
N ALA A 64 -5.16 14.54 11.01
CA ALA A 64 -4.50 15.54 10.20
C ALA A 64 -3.25 16.12 10.91
N PRO A 65 -2.30 16.74 10.19
CA PRO A 65 -2.36 17.17 8.79
C PRO A 65 -1.95 16.11 7.76
N SER A 66 -1.20 15.09 8.17
CA SER A 66 -0.59 14.14 7.25
C SER A 66 -1.36 12.82 7.13
N ASP A 67 -2.58 12.77 7.64
CA ASP A 67 -3.41 11.57 7.74
C ASP A 67 -2.66 10.43 8.46
N TRP A 68 -2.07 10.74 9.62
CA TRP A 68 -1.28 9.82 10.46
C TRP A 68 -2.16 8.88 11.26
N LEU A 69 -1.57 7.81 11.80
CA LEU A 69 -2.25 6.86 12.70
C LEU A 69 -1.87 7.08 14.16
N ALA A 70 -2.87 7.05 15.02
CA ALA A 70 -2.69 6.91 16.45
C ALA A 70 -3.71 5.91 17.00
N PHE A 71 -3.38 5.28 18.13
CA PHE A 71 -4.32 4.43 18.85
C PHE A 71 -4.23 4.63 20.35
N ILE A 72 -5.33 4.31 21.03
CA ILE A 72 -5.38 4.27 22.49
C ILE A 72 -6.18 3.05 22.90
N ASN A 73 -5.67 2.34 23.89
CA ASN A 73 -6.41 1.34 24.63
C ASN A 73 -6.82 1.97 25.97
N PRO A 74 -8.06 2.48 26.12
CA PRO A 74 -8.48 3.23 27.30
C PRO A 74 -8.35 2.44 28.61
N THR A 75 -8.30 1.11 28.56
CA THR A 75 -8.24 0.25 29.74
C THR A 75 -6.83 -0.17 30.13
N GLN A 76 -5.86 0.01 29.23
CA GLN A 76 -4.44 -0.26 29.51
C GLN A 76 -3.62 1.02 29.66
N GLN A 77 -4.00 2.11 28.97
CA GLN A 77 -3.23 3.35 28.93
C GLN A 77 -4.11 4.59 28.79
N TYR A 78 -3.68 5.68 29.43
CA TYR A 78 -4.36 6.99 29.39
C TYR A 78 -3.75 7.97 28.37
N ALA A 79 -2.78 7.52 27.57
CA ALA A 79 -2.12 8.33 26.56
C ALA A 79 -2.27 7.71 25.17
N TRP A 80 -2.29 8.55 24.13
CA TRP A 80 -2.25 8.10 22.74
C TRP A 80 -0.88 7.53 22.39
N THR A 81 -0.88 6.41 21.68
CA THR A 81 0.29 5.86 21.01
C THR A 81 0.26 6.29 19.55
N TYR A 82 1.25 7.08 19.14
CA TYR A 82 1.43 7.51 17.76
C TYR A 82 2.26 6.48 17.00
N LEU A 83 1.81 6.11 15.80
CA LEU A 83 2.64 5.30 14.89
C LEU A 83 3.70 6.18 14.23
N ASP A 84 4.71 5.54 13.63
CA ASP A 84 5.82 6.19 12.93
C ASP A 84 5.32 7.33 12.02
N GLU A 85 5.77 8.56 12.30
CA GLU A 85 5.39 9.78 11.57
C GLU A 85 5.77 9.75 10.09
N ASN A 86 6.66 8.84 9.68
CA ASN A 86 6.96 8.61 8.26
C ASN A 86 5.79 7.94 7.52
N LEU A 87 4.79 7.37 8.22
CA LEU A 87 3.61 6.74 7.63
C LEU A 87 2.45 7.73 7.50
N THR A 88 2.23 8.26 6.30
CA THR A 88 1.25 9.31 6.04
C THR A 88 0.21 8.88 5.01
N SER A 89 -0.83 9.69 4.81
CA SER A 89 -1.84 9.52 3.77
C SER A 89 -2.74 8.29 3.95
N PHE A 90 -3.07 7.91 5.19
CA PHE A 90 -4.06 6.87 5.45
C PHE A 90 -5.47 7.36 5.15
N THR A 91 -6.30 6.46 4.63
CA THR A 91 -7.68 6.76 4.22
C THR A 91 -8.70 5.88 4.93
N ASP A 92 -8.32 4.66 5.34
CA ASP A 92 -9.23 3.74 6.03
C ASP A 92 -8.51 2.84 7.04
N ILE A 93 -9.27 2.32 8.01
CA ILE A 93 -8.85 1.35 9.02
C ILE A 93 -9.93 0.26 9.13
N ALA A 94 -9.52 -0.99 9.24
CA ALA A 94 -10.38 -2.13 9.55
C ALA A 94 -9.73 -3.05 10.59
N PHE A 95 -10.54 -3.68 11.44
CA PHE A 95 -10.08 -4.73 12.34
C PHE A 95 -10.37 -6.12 11.76
N TYR A 96 -9.37 -7.00 11.75
CA TYR A 96 -9.52 -8.38 11.30
C TYR A 96 -8.52 -9.29 12.01
N GLY A 97 -8.96 -10.47 12.45
CA GLY A 97 -8.06 -11.48 13.03
C GLY A 97 -7.21 -11.01 14.24
N GLY A 98 -7.72 -10.05 15.02
CA GLY A 98 -7.00 -9.49 16.18
C GLY A 98 -6.02 -8.35 15.85
N LEU A 99 -5.91 -7.93 14.60
CA LEU A 99 -5.04 -6.84 14.14
C LEU A 99 -5.86 -5.66 13.62
N ALA A 100 -5.29 -4.46 13.73
CA ALA A 100 -5.74 -3.29 12.98
C ALA A 100 -5.02 -3.26 11.63
N TYR A 101 -5.76 -3.06 10.56
CA TYR A 101 -5.28 -2.86 9.20
C TYR A 101 -5.61 -1.44 8.78
N ALA A 102 -4.60 -0.65 8.41
CA ALA A 102 -4.79 0.66 7.83
C ALA A 102 -4.38 0.65 6.37
N VAL A 103 -5.20 1.27 5.52
CA VAL A 103 -4.91 1.46 4.10
C VAL A 103 -4.74 2.94 3.80
N GLY A 104 -3.81 3.25 2.90
CA GLY A 104 -3.52 4.62 2.50
C GLY A 104 -3.32 4.79 1.01
N ARG A 105 -2.92 5.99 0.61
CA ARG A 105 -2.59 6.30 -0.79
C ARG A 105 -1.45 5.40 -1.30
N LEU A 106 -1.41 5.23 -2.63
CA LEU A 106 -0.38 4.44 -3.33
C LEU A 106 -0.32 2.98 -2.86
N GLY A 107 -1.47 2.36 -2.56
CA GLY A 107 -1.55 0.94 -2.21
C GLY A 107 -0.91 0.58 -0.87
N MET A 108 -0.63 1.56 -0.01
CA MET A 108 -0.05 1.31 1.31
C MET A 108 -1.04 0.52 2.18
N VAL A 109 -0.54 -0.57 2.78
CA VAL A 109 -1.28 -1.34 3.79
C VAL A 109 -0.36 -1.58 4.99
N VAL A 110 -0.83 -1.23 6.18
CA VAL A 110 -0.11 -1.44 7.43
C VAL A 110 -0.97 -2.28 8.36
N SER A 111 -0.37 -3.30 8.98
CA SER A 111 -1.01 -4.06 10.06
C SER A 111 -0.24 -3.92 11.37
N PHE A 112 -0.95 -3.77 12.47
CA PHE A 112 -0.37 -3.69 13.80
C PHE A 112 -1.27 -4.33 14.87
N ASP A 113 -0.63 -4.95 15.86
CA ASP A 113 -1.29 -5.46 17.05
C ASP A 113 -1.46 -4.31 18.06
N VAL A 114 -2.70 -4.03 18.42
CA VAL A 114 -3.06 -2.97 19.35
C VAL A 114 -2.96 -3.37 20.82
N ASN A 115 -2.85 -4.68 21.12
CA ASN A 115 -2.85 -5.24 22.47
C ASN A 115 -1.45 -5.62 22.99
N ARG A 116 -0.48 -5.82 22.09
CA ARG A 116 0.90 -6.23 22.45
C ARG A 116 1.94 -5.13 22.27
N GLY A 117 1.51 -3.91 21.98
CA GLY A 117 2.37 -2.83 21.49
C GLY A 117 2.60 -2.93 19.98
N CYS A 118 3.00 -1.80 19.38
CA CYS A 118 3.09 -1.64 17.93
C CYS A 118 4.24 -2.48 17.33
N HIS A 119 3.97 -3.74 16.98
CA HIS A 119 4.76 -4.48 16.00
C HIS A 119 4.17 -4.23 14.61
N THR A 120 4.58 -3.12 14.01
CA THR A 120 4.17 -2.76 12.65
C THR A 120 4.82 -3.71 11.66
N THR A 121 4.00 -4.48 10.95
CA THR A 121 4.43 -5.12 9.71
C THR A 121 4.10 -4.16 8.58
N PHE A 122 5.12 -3.40 8.15
CA PHE A 122 5.01 -2.47 7.05
C PHE A 122 4.94 -3.25 5.74
N ARG A 123 3.89 -3.02 4.94
CA ARG A 123 3.79 -3.57 3.58
C ARG A 123 3.38 -2.46 2.63
N TYR A 124 4.35 -1.66 2.20
CA TYR A 124 4.13 -0.55 1.29
C TYR A 124 4.06 -1.04 -0.17
N ALA A 125 2.87 -1.39 -0.67
CA ALA A 125 2.72 -1.75 -2.09
C ALA A 125 2.66 -0.50 -3.00
N LYS A 126 3.74 0.30 -3.09
CA LYS A 126 3.79 1.59 -3.84
C LYS A 126 3.24 1.46 -5.25
N ARG A 127 3.52 0.30 -5.85
CA ARG A 127 3.25 0.05 -7.26
C ARG A 127 2.61 -1.31 -7.47
N VAL A 128 1.63 -1.28 -8.35
CA VAL A 128 0.86 -2.42 -8.80
C VAL A 128 1.03 -2.45 -10.31
N TYR A 129 1.44 -3.60 -10.82
CA TYR A 129 1.60 -3.84 -12.24
C TYR A 129 0.61 -4.90 -12.68
N ILE A 130 0.12 -4.78 -13.90
CA ILE A 130 -0.68 -5.82 -14.54
C ILE A 130 0.19 -6.45 -15.61
N VAL A 131 0.26 -7.78 -15.61
CA VAL A 131 1.07 -8.56 -16.55
C VAL A 131 0.22 -9.67 -17.14
N GLU A 132 0.26 -9.82 -18.46
CA GLU A 132 -0.21 -11.03 -19.11
C GLU A 132 0.92 -12.06 -19.09
N SER A 133 0.66 -13.21 -18.49
CA SER A 133 1.57 -14.36 -18.44
C SER A 133 1.73 -14.99 -19.82
N MET A 134 2.86 -15.66 -20.06
CA MET A 134 3.05 -16.45 -21.30
C MET A 134 2.05 -17.60 -21.45
N LYS A 135 1.34 -17.94 -20.37
CA LYS A 135 0.23 -18.91 -20.35
C LYS A 135 -1.14 -18.29 -20.67
N GLY A 136 -1.22 -16.97 -20.89
CA GLY A 136 -2.47 -16.22 -21.13
C GLY A 136 -3.23 -15.82 -19.86
N ASP A 137 -2.69 -16.10 -18.67
CA ASP A 137 -3.28 -15.65 -17.40
C ASP A 137 -3.00 -14.16 -17.18
N LEU A 138 -4.01 -13.38 -16.77
CA LEU A 138 -3.79 -12.03 -16.26
C LEU A 138 -3.33 -12.07 -14.81
N GLN A 139 -2.27 -11.33 -14.49
CA GLN A 139 -1.67 -11.32 -13.16
C GLN A 139 -1.49 -9.89 -12.65
N VAL A 140 -1.69 -9.71 -11.35
CA VAL A 140 -1.34 -8.48 -10.64
C VAL A 140 -0.06 -8.70 -9.83
N VAL A 141 0.92 -7.83 -10.05
CA VAL A 141 2.22 -7.84 -9.36
C VAL A 141 2.27 -6.66 -8.41
N ARG A 142 2.31 -6.93 -7.11
CA ARG A 142 2.37 -5.93 -6.04
C ARG A 142 3.81 -5.81 -5.55
N ARG A 143 4.39 -4.61 -5.63
CA ARG A 143 5.75 -4.32 -5.21
C ARG A 143 5.79 -3.65 -3.85
N PHE A 144 6.36 -4.34 -2.88
CA PHE A 144 6.50 -3.87 -1.51
C PHE A 144 7.86 -3.19 -1.32
N LEU A 145 7.85 -1.97 -0.79
CA LEU A 145 9.06 -1.21 -0.50
C LEU A 145 9.32 -1.14 1.00
N LYS A 146 10.60 -1.04 1.35
CA LYS A 146 11.07 -0.67 2.68
C LYS A 146 11.89 0.60 2.62
N GLN A 147 11.84 1.37 3.70
CA GLN A 147 12.71 2.52 3.84
C GLN A 147 14.11 2.04 4.23
N LYS A 148 15.12 2.46 3.47
CA LYS A 148 16.52 2.24 3.78
C LYS A 148 17.17 3.60 4.03
N LYS A 149 17.83 3.72 5.19
CA LYS A 149 18.77 4.81 5.45
C LYS A 149 20.00 4.57 4.58
N GLY A 150 20.38 5.54 3.76
CA GLY A 150 21.57 5.45 2.93
C GLY A 150 22.31 6.77 2.95
N PHE A 151 23.61 6.70 3.20
CA PHE A 151 24.52 7.81 2.94
C PHE A 151 24.75 7.88 1.41
N LEU A 152 24.70 9.07 0.84
CA LEU A 152 25.32 9.28 -0.46
C LEU A 152 26.81 9.37 -0.17
N GLU A 153 27.59 8.36 -0.53
CA GLU A 153 29.02 8.31 -0.22
C GLU A 153 29.83 9.47 -0.85
N GLU A 154 29.23 10.32 -1.69
CA GLU A 154 29.98 11.31 -2.48
C GLU A 154 29.20 12.63 -2.75
N ILE A 155 28.59 13.23 -1.73
CA ILE A 155 28.27 14.67 -1.79
C ILE A 155 28.87 15.31 -0.54
N GLU A 156 29.58 16.43 -0.72
CA GLU A 156 30.17 17.27 0.34
C GLU A 156 29.15 17.85 1.33
N GLU A 157 27.86 17.53 1.16
CA GLU A 157 26.75 17.84 2.06
C GLU A 157 26.11 16.53 2.53
N GLU A 158 26.36 16.18 3.79
CA GLU A 158 25.79 15.03 4.50
C GLU A 158 24.28 15.22 4.74
N GLU A 159 23.45 15.17 3.69
CA GLU A 159 22.01 15.05 3.87
C GLU A 159 21.59 13.57 3.95
N GLU A 160 21.10 13.17 5.13
CA GLU A 160 20.54 11.84 5.39
C GLU A 160 19.23 11.65 4.59
N GLU A 161 19.33 11.21 3.34
CA GLU A 161 18.16 10.93 2.52
C GLU A 161 17.57 9.54 2.80
N ARG A 162 16.29 9.52 3.16
CA ARG A 162 15.47 8.30 3.18
C ARG A 162 15.17 7.86 1.74
N LYS A 163 15.54 6.62 1.42
CA LYS A 163 15.26 5.99 0.12
C LYS A 163 14.31 4.81 0.30
N ASN A 164 13.27 4.73 -0.52
CA ASN A 164 12.39 3.58 -0.57
C ASN A 164 12.96 2.58 -1.58
N VAL A 165 13.38 1.42 -1.10
CA VAL A 165 13.93 0.35 -1.93
C VAL A 165 13.02 -0.86 -1.90
N THR A 166 13.10 -1.69 -2.92
CA THR A 166 12.28 -2.89 -3.04
C THR A 166 12.64 -3.89 -1.95
N GLU A 167 11.62 -4.34 -1.25
CA GLU A 167 11.71 -5.37 -0.23
C GLU A 167 11.26 -6.72 -0.77
N SER A 168 10.08 -6.75 -1.39
CA SER A 168 9.48 -7.99 -1.87
C SER A 168 8.42 -7.75 -2.93
N PHE A 169 7.98 -8.83 -3.58
CA PHE A 169 6.84 -8.83 -4.48
C PHE A 169 5.83 -9.89 -4.07
N LYS A 170 4.57 -9.65 -4.41
CA LYS A 170 3.53 -10.68 -4.45
C LYS A 170 2.84 -10.66 -5.79
N VAL A 171 2.60 -11.85 -6.34
CA VAL A 171 1.90 -12.01 -7.61
C VAL A 171 0.59 -12.74 -7.34
N HIS A 172 -0.52 -12.24 -7.88
CA HIS A 172 -1.82 -12.92 -7.80
C HIS A 172 -2.41 -13.03 -9.19
N LYS A 173 -3.12 -14.13 -9.47
CA LYS A 173 -3.93 -14.23 -10.68
C LYS A 173 -5.15 -13.33 -10.55
N LEU A 174 -5.52 -12.68 -11.65
CA LEU A 174 -6.79 -11.98 -11.79
C LEU A 174 -7.77 -12.84 -12.57
N LEU A 175 -8.98 -13.01 -12.05
CA LEU A 175 -10.06 -13.69 -12.74
C LEU A 175 -11.17 -12.72 -13.08
N LEU A 176 -11.69 -12.83 -14.30
CA LEU A 176 -12.92 -12.16 -14.69
C LEU A 176 -14.09 -12.90 -14.05
N ASN A 177 -14.87 -12.17 -13.26
CA ASN A 177 -16.10 -12.69 -12.70
C ASN A 177 -17.28 -12.28 -13.61
N ASP A 178 -17.80 -13.25 -14.35
CA ASP A 178 -18.93 -13.06 -15.26
C ASP A 178 -20.23 -12.73 -14.51
N GLN A 179 -20.34 -13.13 -13.24
CA GLN A 179 -21.54 -12.90 -12.41
C GLN A 179 -21.63 -11.44 -11.93
N THR A 180 -20.50 -10.74 -11.85
CA THR A 180 -20.40 -9.34 -11.38
C THR A 180 -20.21 -8.35 -12.53
N LYS A 181 -20.66 -8.70 -13.75
CA LYS A 181 -20.52 -7.88 -14.97
C LYS A 181 -19.06 -7.64 -15.39
N GLY A 182 -18.19 -8.65 -15.24
CA GLY A 182 -16.81 -8.59 -15.71
C GLY A 182 -15.86 -7.86 -14.77
N SER A 183 -16.13 -7.86 -13.45
CA SER A 183 -15.15 -7.35 -12.49
C SER A 183 -13.94 -8.28 -12.41
N LEU A 184 -12.74 -7.68 -12.28
CA LEU A 184 -11.51 -8.43 -12.02
C LEU A 184 -11.37 -8.66 -10.51
N GLU A 185 -11.27 -9.92 -10.11
CA GLU A 185 -11.04 -10.30 -8.72
C GLU A 185 -9.64 -10.91 -8.56
N GLU A 186 -8.93 -10.51 -7.51
CA GLU A 186 -7.69 -11.17 -7.10
C GLU A 186 -8.01 -12.55 -6.57
N HIS A 187 -7.39 -13.56 -7.17
CA HIS A 187 -7.58 -14.95 -6.82
C HIS A 187 -6.34 -15.50 -6.08
N VAL A 188 -5.78 -16.60 -6.57
CA VAL A 188 -4.68 -17.31 -5.92
C VAL A 188 -3.35 -16.57 -6.06
N GLU A 189 -2.59 -16.53 -4.95
CA GLU A 189 -1.19 -16.07 -4.95
C GLU A 189 -0.33 -17.04 -5.78
N VAL A 190 0.36 -16.50 -6.77
CA VAL A 190 1.34 -17.22 -7.60
C VAL A 190 2.68 -17.18 -6.86
N LYS A 191 3.10 -18.35 -6.36
CA LYS A 191 4.40 -18.51 -5.67
C LYS A 191 5.52 -19.00 -6.58
N ASN A 192 5.18 -19.46 -7.78
CA ASN A 192 6.13 -19.97 -8.75
C ASN A 192 5.63 -19.66 -10.17
N LEU A 193 6.42 -18.91 -10.93
CA LEU A 193 6.13 -18.54 -12.33
C LEU A 193 6.56 -19.66 -13.31
N GLY A 194 7.33 -20.64 -12.85
CA GLY A 194 7.95 -21.67 -13.67
C GLY A 194 9.09 -21.07 -14.48
N ASP A 195 9.12 -21.36 -15.78
CA ASP A 195 10.11 -20.80 -16.71
C ASP A 195 9.88 -19.31 -17.03
N GLU A 196 8.81 -18.69 -16.52
CA GLU A 196 8.53 -17.28 -16.79
C GLU A 196 9.39 -16.34 -15.94
N ALA A 197 9.77 -15.22 -16.56
CA ALA A 197 10.33 -14.05 -15.90
C ALA A 197 9.45 -12.83 -16.20
N LEU A 198 9.09 -12.07 -15.16
CA LEU A 198 8.29 -10.86 -15.30
C LEU A 198 9.20 -9.64 -15.33
N PHE A 199 8.92 -8.67 -16.18
CA PHE A 199 9.62 -7.40 -16.26
C PHE A 199 8.64 -6.29 -15.93
N VAL A 200 8.94 -5.52 -14.88
CA VAL A 200 8.08 -4.46 -14.34
C VAL A 200 8.89 -3.17 -14.17
N GLY A 201 8.21 -2.03 -14.25
CA GLY A 201 8.86 -0.73 -14.20
C GLY A 201 7.89 0.38 -14.56
N ASP A 202 8.42 1.47 -15.10
CA ASP A 202 7.59 2.63 -15.44
C ASP A 202 6.83 2.47 -16.76
N ASN A 203 7.31 1.60 -17.66
CA ASN A 203 6.63 1.27 -18.91
C ASN A 203 5.77 -0.01 -18.80
N GLN A 204 5.25 -0.46 -19.94
CA GLN A 204 4.45 -1.68 -20.03
C GLN A 204 5.19 -2.87 -19.42
N SER A 205 4.52 -3.53 -18.48
CA SER A 205 5.02 -4.78 -17.90
C SER A 205 4.79 -5.94 -18.85
N MET A 206 5.71 -6.91 -18.82
CA MET A 206 5.74 -8.02 -19.76
C MET A 206 6.19 -9.32 -19.07
N SER A 207 5.74 -10.45 -19.60
CA SER A 207 6.26 -11.78 -19.26
C SER A 207 7.04 -12.33 -20.44
N ILE A 208 8.11 -13.07 -20.16
CA ILE A 208 8.87 -13.83 -21.16
C ILE A 208 9.20 -15.22 -20.61
N LEU A 209 9.51 -16.16 -21.51
CA LEU A 209 10.14 -17.42 -21.12
C LEU A 209 11.64 -17.20 -20.93
N ALA A 210 12.15 -17.45 -19.73
CA ALA A 210 13.56 -17.28 -19.39
C ALA A 210 14.45 -18.19 -20.25
N SER A 211 13.97 -19.40 -20.58
CA SER A 211 14.65 -20.33 -21.49
C SER A 211 14.97 -19.75 -22.88
N ASN A 212 14.24 -18.72 -23.34
CA ASN A 212 14.50 -18.08 -24.63
C ASN A 212 15.70 -17.10 -24.59
N PHE A 213 16.19 -16.73 -23.41
CA PHE A 213 17.19 -15.68 -23.25
C PHE A 213 18.34 -16.13 -22.34
N PRO A 214 19.56 -16.34 -22.89
CA PRO A 214 20.72 -16.68 -22.07
C PRO A 214 20.96 -15.67 -20.94
N GLY A 215 21.05 -16.16 -19.70
CA GLY A 215 21.25 -15.32 -18.52
C GLY A 215 19.96 -14.77 -17.89
N CYS A 216 18.80 -15.00 -18.50
CA CYS A 216 17.51 -14.75 -17.85
C CYS A 216 17.22 -15.83 -16.81
N GLN A 217 16.83 -15.40 -15.60
CA GLN A 217 16.53 -16.31 -14.50
C GLN A 217 15.03 -16.64 -14.53
N PRO A 218 14.65 -17.94 -14.54
CA PRO A 218 13.25 -18.33 -14.39
C PRO A 218 12.74 -17.95 -13.00
N ASN A 219 11.43 -17.96 -12.83
CA ASN A 219 10.77 -17.67 -11.55
C ASN A 219 11.21 -16.34 -10.90
N SER A 220 11.46 -15.33 -11.72
CA SER A 220 12.07 -14.07 -11.29
C SER A 220 11.31 -12.85 -11.81
N ILE A 221 11.44 -11.74 -11.07
CA ILE A 221 10.85 -10.44 -11.42
C ILE A 221 12.00 -9.44 -11.58
N TYR A 222 12.17 -8.95 -12.80
CA TYR A 222 13.11 -7.90 -13.18
C TYR A 222 12.44 -6.55 -13.01
N LEU A 223 13.06 -5.65 -12.25
CA LEU A 223 12.53 -4.30 -12.03
C LEU A 223 13.50 -3.22 -12.51
N THR A 224 12.92 -2.16 -13.09
CA THR A 224 13.57 -0.86 -13.22
C THR A 224 13.11 0.08 -12.12
N ASP A 225 13.93 1.09 -11.82
CA ASP A 225 13.55 2.11 -10.87
C ASP A 225 12.52 3.00 -11.52
N ASP A 226 11.39 3.11 -10.84
CA ASP A 226 10.24 3.88 -11.23
C ASP A 226 9.75 4.73 -10.04
N SER A 227 10.61 4.94 -9.03
CA SER A 227 10.26 5.71 -7.86
C SER A 227 10.10 7.19 -8.21
N ILE A 228 8.85 7.64 -8.24
CA ILE A 228 8.48 9.06 -8.32
C ILE A 228 8.77 9.71 -6.96
N ASP A 229 9.48 10.83 -6.99
CA ASP A 229 9.76 11.63 -5.80
C ASP A 229 8.57 12.53 -5.47
N VAL A 230 7.75 12.07 -4.54
CA VAL A 230 6.51 12.76 -4.15
C VAL A 230 6.78 14.05 -3.36
N SER A 231 7.99 14.23 -2.84
CA SER A 231 8.43 15.45 -2.14
C SER A 231 8.95 16.56 -3.06
N ALA A 232 9.26 16.25 -4.33
CA ALA A 232 9.72 17.26 -5.26
C ALA A 232 8.52 18.04 -5.82
N ILE A 233 8.62 19.37 -5.78
CA ILE A 233 7.64 20.39 -6.21
C ILE A 233 7.16 20.21 -7.68
N LYS A 234 7.59 19.17 -8.41
CA LYS A 234 7.31 18.97 -9.84
C LYS A 234 7.04 17.53 -10.30
N ASN A 235 6.71 16.57 -9.44
CA ASN A 235 6.50 15.16 -9.87
C ASN A 235 7.64 14.64 -10.79
N THR A 236 8.87 15.09 -10.55
CA THR A 236 10.03 14.71 -11.37
C THR A 236 10.69 13.48 -10.78
N TYR A 237 11.30 12.65 -11.64
CA TYR A 237 12.20 11.60 -11.17
C TYR A 237 13.33 12.20 -10.34
N ARG A 238 13.81 11.46 -9.34
CA ARG A 238 14.86 11.94 -8.45
C ARG A 238 16.08 12.35 -9.29
N PRO A 239 16.67 13.54 -9.04
CA PRO A 239 17.86 14.02 -9.77
C PRO A 239 19.13 13.23 -9.42
N LYS A 240 19.00 12.08 -8.74
CA LYS A 240 20.10 11.24 -8.26
C LYS A 240 20.21 9.91 -9.04
N GLY A 241 19.48 9.79 -10.15
CA GLY A 241 19.43 8.60 -10.99
C GLY A 241 18.65 7.43 -10.36
N PRO A 242 18.49 6.32 -11.10
CA PRO A 242 17.82 5.14 -10.58
C PRO A 242 18.68 4.49 -9.48
N PHE A 243 18.09 4.07 -8.37
CA PHE A 243 18.76 3.41 -7.24
C PHE A 243 18.09 2.10 -6.81
N ASP A 244 16.87 1.84 -7.29
CA ASP A 244 16.09 0.65 -6.94
C ASP A 244 15.80 -0.22 -8.18
N MET A 245 16.85 -0.91 -8.64
CA MET A 245 16.81 -1.84 -9.79
C MET A 245 17.40 -3.18 -9.39
N GLY A 246 16.82 -4.25 -9.92
CA GLY A 246 17.27 -5.59 -9.58
C GLY A 246 16.42 -6.71 -10.13
N ILE A 247 16.78 -7.91 -9.72
CA ILE A 247 16.11 -9.17 -10.00
C ILE A 247 15.64 -9.71 -8.67
N TYR A 248 14.35 -9.96 -8.55
CA TYR A 248 13.74 -10.57 -7.39
C TYR A 248 13.40 -12.03 -7.71
N CYS A 249 14.02 -12.98 -7.03
CA CYS A 249 13.70 -14.40 -7.17
C CYS A 249 12.49 -14.73 -6.29
N LEU A 250 11.41 -15.21 -6.91
CA LEU A 250 10.15 -15.47 -6.21
C LEU A 250 10.22 -16.71 -5.31
N GLU A 251 11.11 -17.66 -5.61
CA GLU A 251 11.28 -18.91 -4.84
C GLU A 251 11.80 -18.67 -3.43
N ASN A 252 12.87 -17.88 -3.31
CA ASN A 252 13.57 -17.65 -2.04
C ASN A 252 13.41 -16.21 -1.53
N GLY A 253 12.71 -15.35 -2.27
CA GLY A 253 12.49 -13.96 -1.93
C GLY A 253 13.75 -13.10 -1.93
N THR A 254 14.80 -13.53 -2.62
CA THR A 254 16.09 -12.80 -2.66
C THR A 254 16.08 -11.72 -3.72
N PHE A 255 16.81 -10.64 -3.44
CA PHE A 255 16.96 -9.50 -4.35
C PHE A 255 18.44 -9.39 -4.77
N GLN A 256 18.67 -9.40 -6.08
CA GLN A 256 19.99 -9.26 -6.69
C GLN A 256 20.04 -7.97 -7.51
N LYS A 257 21.17 -7.25 -7.49
CA LYS A 257 21.37 -6.12 -8.41
C LYS A 257 21.76 -6.66 -9.79
N HIS A 258 21.07 -6.22 -10.84
CA HIS A 258 21.49 -6.48 -12.23
C HIS A 258 22.24 -5.32 -12.87
N TYR A 259 22.11 -4.12 -12.29
CA TYR A 259 22.72 -2.91 -12.81
C TYR A 259 23.16 -1.98 -11.68
N THR A 260 24.36 -1.43 -11.81
CA THR A 260 24.90 -0.41 -10.92
C THR A 260 24.98 0.90 -11.71
N PRO A 261 24.17 1.92 -11.36
CA PRO A 261 24.20 3.20 -12.05
C PRO A 261 25.55 3.90 -11.86
N GLU A 262 26.18 4.27 -12.97
CA GLU A 262 27.30 5.22 -12.97
C GLU A 262 26.85 6.67 -12.77
N TYR A 263 27.78 7.53 -12.34
CA TYR A 263 27.56 8.96 -12.10
C TYR A 263 26.89 9.69 -13.28
N LYS A 264 27.28 9.34 -14.51
CA LYS A 264 26.72 9.94 -15.74
C LYS A 264 25.22 9.70 -15.94
N HIS A 265 24.63 8.74 -15.23
CA HIS A 265 23.21 8.40 -15.32
C HIS A 265 22.32 9.21 -14.36
N LYS A 266 22.90 10.10 -13.55
CA LYS A 266 22.22 10.88 -12.49
C LYS A 266 21.03 11.70 -12.99
N TYR A 267 21.08 12.18 -14.22
CA TYR A 267 20.05 13.04 -14.83
C TYR A 267 19.36 12.41 -16.05
N LEU A 268 19.57 11.11 -16.28
CA LEU A 268 18.87 10.43 -17.35
C LEU A 268 17.44 10.09 -16.94
N ALA A 269 16.58 9.95 -17.94
CA ALA A 269 15.26 9.37 -17.74
C ALA A 269 15.38 7.96 -17.13
N PRO A 270 14.37 7.51 -16.37
CA PRO A 270 14.38 6.16 -15.82
C PRO A 270 14.55 5.11 -16.90
N PRO A 271 15.23 3.99 -16.58
CA PRO A 271 15.38 2.90 -17.53
C PRO A 271 14.03 2.25 -17.79
N LEU A 272 13.82 1.91 -19.07
CA LEU A 272 12.63 1.21 -19.54
C LEU A 272 13.02 -0.16 -20.06
N TRP A 273 12.12 -1.12 -19.93
CA TRP A 273 12.29 -2.42 -20.58
C TRP A 273 11.97 -2.33 -22.07
N VAL A 274 12.88 -2.83 -22.91
CA VAL A 274 12.66 -2.89 -24.36
C VAL A 274 12.63 -4.35 -24.77
N MET A 275 11.53 -4.75 -25.39
CA MET A 275 11.41 -6.05 -26.05
C MET A 275 11.66 -5.85 -27.54
N PRO A 276 12.80 -6.31 -28.10
CA PRO A 276 12.98 -6.30 -29.53
C PRO A 276 11.92 -7.20 -30.19
N PRO A 277 11.52 -6.92 -31.45
CA PRO A 277 10.64 -7.83 -32.18
C PRO A 277 11.28 -9.21 -32.26
N LEU A 278 10.51 -10.27 -32.00
CA LEU A 278 10.95 -11.64 -32.26
C LEU A 278 11.27 -11.75 -33.76
N GLN A 279 12.52 -12.08 -34.09
CA GLN A 279 12.94 -12.43 -35.45
C GLN A 279 12.56 -13.87 -35.78
#